data_AF-A0A938P9I0-F1
#
_entry.id   AF-A0A938P9I0-F1
#
_cell.length_a   1.000
_cell.length_b   1.000
_cell.length_c   1.000
_cell.angle_alpha   90.00
_cell.angle_beta   90.00
_cell.angle_gamma   90.00
#
_symmetry.space_group_name_H-M   'P 1'
#
loop_
_entity.id
_entity.type
_entity.pdbx_description
1 polymer ?
#
loop_
_entity_poly.entity_id
_entity_poly.type
_entity_poly.pdbx_seq_one_letter_code
_entity_poly.pdbx_strand_id
1 'polypeptide(L)'
;MEGNFSERVQEVIRLSREEALRLGHDYIGTEHLLLGIIREGQGVAVKILRNLDVDLVKLKKAIEDTVRTSGGTLTIGNIPLTKQAEKVLKITQIESKI
;
A
#
# COMPACT_ATOMS: atom_id res chain seq x y z
N MET A 1 15.14 5.85 3.96
CA MET A 1 14.72 4.51 4.40
C MET A 1 15.36 3.51 3.42
N GLU A 2 16.67 3.25 3.55
CA GLU A 2 17.37 2.29 2.68
C GLU A 2 17.44 0.94 3.40
N GLY A 3 16.27 0.33 3.61
CA GLY A 3 16.18 -1.10 3.85
C GLY A 3 16.21 -1.78 2.49
N ASN A 4 17.11 -2.75 2.31
CA ASN A 4 17.23 -3.51 1.06
C ASN A 4 16.01 -4.44 0.91
N PHE A 5 14.85 -3.86 0.59
CA PHE A 5 13.63 -4.59 0.30
C PHE A 5 13.80 -5.40 -0.99
N SER A 6 13.12 -6.54 -1.07
CA SER A 6 13.07 -7.30 -2.33
C SER A 6 12.46 -6.45 -3.44
N GLU A 7 12.82 -6.73 -4.69
CA GLU A 7 12.26 -6.05 -5.88
C GLU A 7 10.73 -6.02 -5.84
N ARG A 8 10.11 -7.10 -5.35
CA ARG A 8 8.67 -7.19 -5.16
C ARG A 8 8.12 -6.17 -4.18
N VAL A 9 8.77 -6.00 -3.02
CA VAL A 9 8.33 -5.03 -2.02
C VAL A 9 8.54 -3.60 -2.52
N GLN A 10 9.63 -3.34 -3.25
CA GLN A 10 9.85 -2.06 -3.92
C GLN A 10 8.74 -1.76 -4.92
N GLU A 11 8.31 -2.76 -5.70
CA GLU A 11 7.20 -2.64 -6.64
C GLU A 11 5.87 -2.35 -5.92
N VAL A 12 5.58 -3.05 -4.82
CA VAL A 12 4.39 -2.74 -4.00
C VAL A 12 4.42 -1.31 -3.49
N ILE A 13 5.57 -0.81 -3.00
CA ILE A 13 5.71 0.58 -2.53
C ILE A 13 5.49 1.57 -3.69
N ARG A 14 6.02 1.26 -4.89
CA ARG A 14 5.83 2.06 -6.10
C ARG A 14 4.35 2.15 -6.49
N LEU A 15 3.67 1.00 -6.53
CA LEU A 15 2.23 0.92 -6.81
C LEU A 15 1.40 1.66 -5.75
N SER A 16 1.79 1.57 -4.48
CA SER A 16 1.12 2.29 -3.39
C SER A 16 1.17 3.80 -3.57
N ARG A 17 2.31 4.33 -4.04
CA ARG A 17 2.46 5.75 -4.38
C ARG A 17 1.54 6.14 -5.54
N GLU A 18 1.45 5.31 -6.57
CA GLU A 18 0.53 5.56 -7.69
C GLU A 18 -0.94 5.56 -7.24
N GLU A 19 -1.32 4.66 -6.33
CA GLU A 19 -2.68 4.63 -5.79
C GLU A 19 -2.99 5.87 -4.95
N ALA A 20 -2.04 6.35 -4.14
CA ALA A 20 -2.19 7.61 -3.41
C ALA A 20 -2.43 8.79 -4.37
N LEU A 21 -1.60 8.91 -5.43
CA LEU A 21 -1.78 9.94 -6.46
C LEU A 21 -3.12 9.82 -7.18
N ARG A 22 -3.52 8.61 -7.55
CA ARG A 22 -4.79 8.33 -8.24
C ARG A 22 -6.00 8.70 -7.39
N LEU A 23 -5.91 8.53 -6.08
CA LEU A 23 -6.95 8.91 -5.12
C LEU A 23 -6.87 10.39 -4.71
N GLY A 24 -5.85 11.13 -5.16
CA GLY A 24 -5.65 12.55 -4.82
C GLY A 24 -5.10 12.77 -3.41
N HIS A 25 -4.47 11.74 -2.82
CA HIS A 25 -3.91 11.81 -1.49
C HIS A 25 -2.46 12.31 -1.54
N ASP A 26 -2.15 13.25 -0.67
CA ASP A 26 -0.81 13.83 -0.50
C ASP A 26 0.05 13.03 0.51
N TYR A 27 -0.39 11.82 0.90
CA TYR A 27 0.32 10.92 1.79
C TYR A 27 0.17 9.44 1.37
N ILE A 28 1.12 8.59 1.77
CA ILE A 28 1.04 7.13 1.63
C ILE A 28 0.67 6.52 2.99
N GLY A 29 -0.63 6.27 3.16
CA GLY A 29 -1.20 5.47 4.24
C GLY A 29 -1.10 3.94 4.05
N THR A 30 -1.53 3.20 5.05
CA THR A 30 -1.57 1.71 5.02
C THR A 30 -2.60 1.19 4.03
N GLU A 31 -3.66 1.96 3.76
CA GLU A 31 -4.65 1.70 2.72
C GLU A 31 -3.99 1.61 1.33
N HIS A 32 -3.04 2.49 1.04
CA HIS A 32 -2.33 2.48 -0.24
C HIS A 32 -1.36 1.32 -0.34
N LEU A 33 -0.72 0.94 0.77
CA LEU A 33 0.09 -0.28 0.83
C LEU A 33 -0.74 -1.51 0.50
N LEU A 34 -1.95 -1.62 1.07
CA LEU A 34 -2.87 -2.72 0.77
C LEU A 34 -3.34 -2.68 -0.69
N LEU A 35 -3.68 -1.50 -1.22
CA LEU A 35 -4.03 -1.34 -2.64
C LEU A 35 -2.85 -1.70 -3.56
N GLY A 36 -1.62 -1.35 -3.18
CA GLY A 36 -0.40 -1.74 -3.89
C GLY A 36 -0.20 -3.26 -3.93
N ILE A 37 -0.45 -3.96 -2.82
CA ILE A 37 -0.42 -5.43 -2.76
C ILE A 37 -1.50 -6.04 -3.68
N ILE A 38 -2.74 -5.52 -3.61
CA ILE A 38 -3.85 -6.00 -4.44
C ILE A 38 -3.53 -5.78 -5.93
N ARG A 39 -2.93 -4.64 -6.27
CA ARG A 39 -2.58 -4.26 -7.64
C ARG A 39 -1.39 -5.02 -8.18
N GLU A 40 -0.39 -5.34 -7.35
CA GLU A 40 0.71 -6.24 -7.74
C GLU A 40 0.16 -7.62 -8.10
N GLY A 41 -0.92 -8.04 -7.45
CA GLY A 41 -1.81 -9.10 -7.93
C GLY A 41 -1.22 -10.51 -7.86
N GLN A 42 0.00 -10.66 -7.37
CA GLN A 42 0.71 -11.92 -7.27
C GLN A 42 1.14 -12.18 -5.81
N GLY A 43 1.73 -13.36 -5.57
CA GLY A 43 2.49 -13.60 -4.33
C GLY A 43 1.67 -14.10 -3.16
N VAL A 44 2.35 -14.18 -2.01
CA VAL A 44 1.82 -14.85 -0.82
C VAL A 44 0.63 -14.09 -0.25
N ALA A 45 0.70 -12.76 -0.16
CA ALA A 45 -0.40 -11.95 0.38
C ALA A 45 -1.70 -12.13 -0.44
N VAL A 46 -1.61 -12.07 -1.77
CA VAL A 46 -2.77 -12.27 -2.67
C VAL A 46 -3.30 -13.70 -2.58
N LYS A 47 -2.42 -14.70 -2.49
CA LYS A 47 -2.82 -16.10 -2.27
C LYS A 47 -3.56 -16.28 -0.94
N ILE A 48 -3.08 -15.67 0.15
CA ILE A 48 -3.73 -15.72 1.46
C ILE A 48 -5.13 -15.11 1.38
N LEU A 49 -5.27 -13.92 0.77
CA LEU A 49 -6.58 -13.28 0.61
C LEU A 49 -7.56 -14.16 -0.17
N ARG A 50 -7.11 -14.77 -1.28
CA ARG A 50 -7.94 -15.70 -2.05
C ARG A 50 -8.31 -16.96 -1.27
N ASN A 51 -7.37 -17.51 -0.50
CA ASN A 51 -7.62 -18.69 0.34
C ASN A 51 -8.60 -18.40 1.50
N LEU A 52 -8.76 -17.13 1.87
CA LEU A 52 -9.76 -16.66 2.83
C LEU A 52 -11.08 -16.26 2.15
N ASP A 53 -11.28 -16.64 0.89
CA ASP A 53 -12.46 -16.31 0.07
C ASP A 53 -12.72 -14.79 -0.07
N VAL A 54 -11.66 -13.99 0.03
CA VAL A 54 -11.75 -12.54 -0.14
C VAL A 54 -11.77 -12.19 -1.64
N ASP A 55 -12.86 -11.57 -2.07
CA ASP A 55 -12.97 -10.97 -3.38
C ASP A 55 -12.14 -9.67 -3.44
N LEU A 56 -11.03 -9.72 -4.17
CA LEU A 56 -10.09 -8.59 -4.30
C LEU A 56 -10.72 -7.35 -4.94
N VAL A 57 -11.70 -7.53 -5.82
CA VAL A 57 -12.40 -6.42 -6.48
C VAL A 57 -13.30 -5.71 -5.47
N LYS A 58 -14.03 -6.48 -4.66
CA LYS A 58 -14.85 -5.93 -3.57
C LYS A 58 -13.98 -5.27 -2.50
N LEU A 59 -12.86 -5.90 -2.12
CA LEU A 59 -11.92 -5.35 -1.14
C LEU A 59 -11.35 -4.01 -1.63
N LYS A 60 -10.88 -3.95 -2.88
CA LYS A 60 -10.39 -2.70 -3.47
C LYS A 60 -11.45 -1.60 -3.38
N LYS A 61 -12.69 -1.89 -3.81
CA LYS A 61 -13.78 -0.93 -3.77
C LYS A 61 -14.10 -0.46 -2.34
N ALA A 62 -14.13 -1.37 -1.38
CA ALA A 62 -14.36 -1.04 0.03
C ALA A 62 -13.29 -0.11 0.61
N ILE A 63 -12.02 -0.31 0.23
CA ILE A 63 -10.93 0.58 0.62
C ILE A 63 -11.13 1.96 -0.01
N GLU A 64 -11.36 2.03 -1.32
CA GLU A 64 -11.58 3.31 -2.03
C GLU A 64 -12.76 4.11 -1.46
N ASP A 65 -13.86 3.44 -1.11
CA ASP A 65 -15.05 4.08 -0.54
C ASP A 65 -14.79 4.61 0.88
N THR A 66 -13.97 3.92 1.67
CA THR A 66 -13.56 4.38 3.01
C THR A 66 -12.60 5.58 2.95
N VAL A 67 -11.80 5.65 1.90
CA VAL A 67 -10.62 6.54 1.79
C VAL A 67 -10.93 7.84 1.04
N ARG A 68 -12.08 7.95 0.36
CA ARG A 68 -12.52 9.06 -0.52
C ARG A 68 -12.46 10.49 0.06
N THR A 69 -12.06 10.67 1.31
CA THR A 69 -12.03 11.96 1.99
C THR A 69 -10.60 12.37 2.34
N SER A 70 -9.90 13.04 1.43
CA SER A 70 -8.77 13.92 1.77
C SER A 70 -8.69 15.06 0.78
N GLY A 71 -9.30 16.20 1.14
CA GLY A 71 -9.23 17.47 0.41
C GLY A 71 -7.92 18.21 0.70
N GLY A 72 -6.78 17.57 0.40
CA GLY A 72 -5.45 18.15 0.57
C GLY A 72 -4.91 18.74 -0.74
N THR A 73 -4.27 19.90 -0.66
CA THR A 73 -3.56 20.53 -1.77
C THR A 73 -2.53 19.55 -2.35
N LEU A 74 -2.64 19.21 -3.63
CA LEU A 74 -1.72 18.31 -4.33
C LEU A 74 -0.28 18.83 -4.24
N THR A 75 0.55 18.23 -3.37
CA THR A 75 1.99 18.49 -3.34
C THR A 75 2.66 17.63 -4.40
N ILE A 76 2.93 18.23 -5.56
CA ILE A 76 3.60 17.56 -6.68
C ILE A 76 5.06 17.29 -6.27
N GLY A 77 5.43 16.01 -6.16
CA GLY A 77 6.82 15.56 -6.20
C GLY A 77 7.27 14.67 -5.05
N ASN A 78 6.77 14.85 -3.82
CA ASN A 78 7.20 14.02 -2.70
C ASN A 78 6.06 13.73 -1.71
N ILE A 79 5.43 12.57 -1.88
CA ILE A 79 4.35 12.08 -1.03
C ILE A 79 4.97 11.37 0.18
N PRO A 80 4.90 11.93 1.40
CA PRO A 80 5.40 11.29 2.60
C PRO A 80 4.60 10.03 2.97
N LEU A 81 5.24 9.11 3.69
CA LEU A 81 4.55 8.02 4.36
C LEU A 81 3.91 8.52 5.66
N THR A 82 2.74 7.98 6.00
CA THR A 82 2.19 8.17 7.36
C THR A 82 3.06 7.45 8.39
N LYS A 83 3.04 7.90 9.66
CA LYS A 83 3.76 7.22 10.76
C LYS A 83 3.38 5.74 10.86
N GLN A 84 2.11 5.42 10.58
CA GLN A 84 1.58 4.07 10.57
C GLN A 84 2.18 3.24 9.42
N ALA A 85 2.21 3.80 8.20
CA ALA A 85 2.84 3.15 7.06
C ALA A 85 4.35 2.93 7.27
N GLU A 86 5.06 3.92 7.82
CA GLU A 86 6.47 3.75 8.20
C GLU A 86 6.68 2.63 9.21
N LYS A 87 5.81 2.56 10.23
CA LYS A 87 5.84 1.49 11.24
C LYS A 87 5.62 0.12 10.61
N VAL A 88 4.66 -0.01 9.69
CA VAL A 88 4.41 -1.25 8.95
C VAL A 88 5.65 -1.69 8.19
N LEU A 89 6.27 -0.80 7.40
CA LEU A 89 7.50 -1.13 6.66
C LEU A 89 8.66 -1.53 7.59
N LYS A 90 8.78 -0.88 8.74
CA LYS A 90 9.78 -1.24 9.75
C LYS A 90 9.53 -2.63 10.34
N ILE A 91 8.27 -2.97 10.64
CA ILE A 91 7.91 -4.31 11.13
C ILE A 91 8.20 -5.36 10.06
N THR A 92 7.83 -5.12 8.80
CA THR A 92 8.14 -6.02 7.68
C THR A 92 9.64 -6.31 7.56
N GLN A 93 10.49 -5.30 7.77
CA GLN A 93 11.95 -5.48 7.75
C GLN A 93 12.47 -6.33 8.93
N ILE A 94 11.81 -6.28 10.08
CA ILE A 94 12.16 -7.09 11.25
C ILE A 94 11.70 -8.54 11.02
N GLU A 95 10.45 -8.73 10.56
CA GLU A 95 9.86 -10.04 10.30
C GLU A 95 10.59 -10.80 9.19
N SER A 96 11.14 -10.11 8.17
CA SER A 96 11.90 -10.77 7.11
C SER A 96 13.22 -11.39 7.56
N LYS A 97 13.66 -11.13 8.79
CA LYS A 97 14.92 -11.66 9.37
C LYS A 97 14.68 -12.82 10.35
N ILE A 98 13.43 -13.17 10.61
CA ILE A 98 13.01 -14.29 11.45
C ILE A 98 12.85 -15.51 10.54
#